data_AF-A0A1G6Z280-F1
#
_entry.id   AF-A0A1G6Z280-F1
#
_cell.length_a   1.000
_cell.length_b   1.000
_cell.length_c   1.000
_cell.angle_alpha   90.00
_cell.angle_beta   90.00
_cell.angle_gamma   90.00
#
_symmetry.space_group_name_H-M   'P 1'
#
loop_
_entity.id
_entity.type
_entity.pdbx_description
1 polymer ?
#
loop_
_entity_poly.entity_id
_entity_poly.type
_entity_poly.pdbx_seq_one_letter_code
_entity_poly.pdbx_strand_id
1 'polypeptide(L)'
;MKDVSSAGPDGRGADGFTRTTGHFDGVDFEGFWDDGEYSRENYVESAPTDELIASIEEELGGYRLPDSYVELARMHNGGMVERPCFPMDTSTSWAEDHIQISGLYAIGRTATWSLCGELGSTFLRDEWGYPDIGIGVADTPSAGHEQIMLDYRACGPHGEPRVVHVDQEFDYRITVVAPDFATFVRGLVGEDEFDDAGETLQADLATVRHGTFSPILRRALEAGLPDGGVLIRALAERIVTEKGFFALHADGDSWLMYDVLFWLYSHLTTATSFEDFVNRAEGQDDYERPCYTLMITTSFVADPYGFCTGGFAEGFLRDWWDAKVERGNIAAADGGYRVAPEYATQLLRVLRATAGMP
;
A
#
# COMPACT_ATOMS: atom_id res chain seq x y z
N MET A 1 -24.35 49.40 40.73
CA MET A 1 -23.95 49.05 39.35
C MET A 1 -22.43 49.02 39.36
N LYS A 2 -21.89 47.82 39.58
CA LYS A 2 -21.17 46.99 38.59
C LYS A 2 -19.77 47.52 38.32
N ASP A 3 -18.79 46.89 38.96
CA ASP A 3 -17.81 46.06 38.24
C ASP A 3 -17.08 45.14 39.22
N VAL A 4 -17.22 43.83 39.03
CA VAL A 4 -16.27 42.83 39.52
C VAL A 4 -16.12 41.79 38.40
N SER A 5 -14.92 41.75 37.85
CA SER A 5 -14.36 40.72 36.99
C SER A 5 -14.45 39.35 37.68
N SER A 6 -15.08 38.37 37.05
CA SER A 6 -14.98 36.96 37.42
C SER A 6 -14.08 36.24 36.42
N ALA A 7 -12.87 35.90 36.88
CA ALA A 7 -12.02 34.90 36.24
C ALA A 7 -12.78 33.56 36.17
N GLY A 8 -12.64 32.85 35.03
CA GLY A 8 -13.14 31.49 34.85
C GLY A 8 -12.37 30.48 35.72
N PRO A 9 -12.92 29.29 35.98
CA PRO A 9 -12.37 28.36 36.95
C PRO A 9 -11.09 27.70 36.42
N ASP A 10 -10.04 27.73 37.24
CA ASP A 10 -8.78 27.01 37.05
C ASP A 10 -9.04 25.50 36.88
N GLY A 11 -8.58 24.92 35.77
CA GLY A 11 -8.55 23.47 35.51
C GLY A 11 -7.55 22.76 36.43
N ARG A 12 -7.98 22.45 37.65
CA ARG A 12 -7.20 21.66 38.61
C ARG A 12 -7.57 20.19 38.46
N GLY A 13 -6.65 19.41 37.89
CA GLY A 13 -6.69 17.95 37.93
C GLY A 13 -6.57 17.42 39.37
N ALA A 14 -7.03 16.18 39.58
CA ALA A 14 -7.13 15.53 40.89
C ALA A 14 -5.77 15.27 41.59
N ASP A 15 -4.65 15.48 40.89
CA ASP A 15 -3.27 15.26 41.36
C ASP A 15 -2.54 16.53 41.83
N GLY A 16 -3.14 17.72 41.64
CA GLY A 16 -2.54 19.00 42.02
C GLY A 16 -1.41 19.49 41.11
N PHE A 17 -1.17 18.83 39.96
CA PHE A 17 -0.20 19.27 38.96
C PHE A 17 -0.91 19.88 37.75
N THR A 18 -0.53 21.11 37.38
CA THR A 18 -1.06 21.76 36.19
C THR A 18 -0.47 21.10 34.93
N ARG A 19 -1.34 20.62 34.03
CA ARG A 19 -0.91 20.13 32.71
C ARG A 19 -0.31 21.28 31.89
N THR A 20 0.80 21.01 31.24
CA THR A 20 1.45 21.92 30.30
C THR A 20 0.77 21.87 28.93
N THR A 21 0.86 22.96 28.17
CA THR A 21 0.29 23.09 26.82
C THR A 21 1.31 23.70 25.86
N GLY A 22 1.02 23.71 24.56
CA GLY A 22 1.91 24.22 23.51
C GLY A 22 2.80 23.12 22.92
N HIS A 23 2.50 21.85 23.21
CA HIS A 23 3.23 20.71 22.67
C HIS A 23 3.07 20.58 21.15
N PHE A 24 2.00 21.14 20.59
CA PHE A 24 1.73 21.18 19.15
C PHE A 24 1.73 22.59 18.55
N ASP A 25 2.32 23.57 19.24
CA ASP A 25 2.49 24.91 18.66
C ASP A 25 3.22 24.81 17.30
N GLY A 26 2.62 25.44 16.29
CA GLY A 26 3.12 25.46 14.91
C GLY A 26 2.90 24.17 14.10
N VAL A 27 2.18 23.18 14.62
CA VAL A 27 1.77 21.99 13.86
C VAL A 27 0.49 22.29 13.10
N ASP A 28 0.47 21.94 11.81
CA ASP A 28 -0.72 21.97 10.99
C ASP A 28 -1.37 20.57 10.97
N PHE A 29 -2.61 20.51 11.46
CA PHE A 29 -3.43 19.29 11.48
C PHE A 29 -4.43 19.25 10.32
N GLU A 30 -4.40 20.22 9.39
CA GLU A 30 -5.16 20.10 8.14
C GLU A 30 -4.78 18.79 7.43
N GLY A 31 -5.80 18.00 7.07
CA GLY A 31 -5.62 16.68 6.45
C GLY A 31 -4.88 15.66 7.32
N PHE A 32 -4.80 15.82 8.64
CA PHE A 32 -4.24 14.79 9.53
C PHE A 32 -5.23 13.67 9.85
N TRP A 33 -6.48 14.03 10.13
CA TRP A 33 -7.51 13.11 10.58
C TRP A 33 -8.33 12.57 9.40
N ASP A 34 -8.62 11.27 9.43
CA ASP A 34 -9.60 10.65 8.54
C ASP A 34 -11.01 10.94 9.08
N ASP A 35 -11.77 11.68 8.27
CA ASP A 35 -13.14 12.12 8.52
C ASP A 35 -14.22 11.10 8.07
N GLY A 36 -13.80 9.88 7.74
CA GLY A 36 -14.65 8.77 7.34
C GLY A 36 -15.61 8.31 8.43
N GLU A 37 -16.70 7.69 8.00
CA GLU A 37 -17.75 7.19 8.90
C GLU A 37 -17.19 6.18 9.92
N TYR A 38 -16.33 5.26 9.46
CA TYR A 38 -15.71 4.27 10.34
C TYR A 38 -14.83 4.90 11.43
N SER A 39 -13.98 5.88 11.07
CA SER A 39 -13.14 6.63 12.00
C SER A 39 -14.00 7.31 13.09
N ARG A 40 -15.04 8.04 12.66
CA ARG A 40 -15.96 8.74 13.57
C ARG A 40 -16.72 7.82 14.52
N GLU A 41 -17.12 6.65 14.06
CA GLU A 41 -17.89 5.70 14.88
C GLU A 41 -17.02 4.90 15.86
N ASN A 42 -15.78 4.58 15.46
CA ASN A 42 -14.97 3.60 16.20
C ASN A 42 -13.81 4.20 16.98
N TYR A 43 -13.37 5.43 16.68
CA TYR A 43 -12.22 6.06 17.31
C TYR A 43 -12.53 7.38 18.01
N VAL A 44 -13.51 8.14 17.51
CA VAL A 44 -13.70 9.52 17.95
C VAL A 44 -14.68 9.61 19.13
N GLU A 45 -14.25 10.29 20.19
CA GLU A 45 -15.12 10.69 21.30
C GLU A 45 -15.20 12.21 21.45
N SER A 46 -16.07 12.68 22.36
CA SER A 46 -16.08 14.11 22.73
C SER A 46 -14.78 14.49 23.43
N ALA A 47 -14.38 15.77 23.30
CA ALA A 47 -13.21 16.29 24.01
C ALA A 47 -13.29 15.97 25.53
N PRO A 48 -12.24 15.38 26.12
CA PRO A 48 -12.33 14.84 27.46
C PRO A 48 -12.26 15.94 28.52
N THR A 49 -13.07 15.80 29.58
CA THR A 49 -13.00 16.70 30.75
C THR A 49 -11.91 16.24 31.72
N ASP A 50 -11.51 17.10 32.65
CA ASP A 50 -10.50 16.76 33.67
C ASP A 50 -10.96 15.59 34.55
N GLU A 51 -12.26 15.50 34.85
CA GLU A 51 -12.84 14.39 35.60
C GLU A 51 -12.80 13.08 34.80
N LEU A 52 -13.05 13.14 33.49
CA LEU A 52 -12.93 11.96 32.63
C LEU A 52 -11.49 11.48 32.56
N ILE A 53 -10.54 12.41 32.35
CA ILE A 53 -9.11 12.10 32.28
C ILE A 53 -8.65 11.43 33.57
N ALA A 54 -8.95 12.02 34.73
CA ALA A 54 -8.55 11.45 36.02
C ALA A 54 -9.15 10.05 36.25
N SER A 55 -10.40 9.84 35.84
CA SER A 55 -11.05 8.54 35.91
C SER A 55 -10.41 7.50 34.99
N ILE A 56 -10.00 7.87 33.79
CA ILE A 56 -9.30 6.97 32.85
C ILE A 56 -7.90 6.64 33.37
N GLU A 57 -7.15 7.63 33.88
CA GLU A 57 -5.83 7.40 34.49
C GLU A 57 -5.91 6.44 35.68
N GLU A 58 -6.91 6.58 36.55
CA GLU A 58 -7.16 5.65 37.67
C GLU A 58 -7.46 4.23 37.16
N GLU A 59 -8.34 4.09 36.17
CA GLU A 59 -8.74 2.81 35.58
C GLU A 59 -7.56 2.09 34.90
N LEU A 60 -6.66 2.85 34.28
CA LEU A 60 -5.44 2.33 33.67
C LEU A 60 -4.31 2.04 34.67
N GLY A 61 -4.60 1.99 35.97
CA GLY A 61 -3.62 1.63 37.01
C GLY A 61 -2.84 2.81 37.59
N GLY A 62 -3.34 4.04 37.41
CA GLY A 62 -2.75 5.26 37.93
C GLY A 62 -1.64 5.87 37.05
N TYR A 63 -1.50 5.38 35.81
CA TYR A 63 -0.61 6.00 34.83
C TYR A 63 -1.14 7.37 34.44
N ARG A 64 -0.31 8.39 34.59
CA ARG A 64 -0.60 9.75 34.15
C ARG A 64 -0.39 9.84 32.64
N LEU A 65 -1.42 10.22 31.90
CA LEU A 65 -1.34 10.45 30.46
C LEU A 65 -0.38 11.63 30.17
N PRO A 66 0.42 11.55 29.08
CA PRO A 66 1.26 12.65 28.63
C PRO A 66 0.43 13.93 28.46
N ASP A 67 1.01 15.08 28.81
CA ASP A 67 0.33 16.36 28.66
C ASP A 67 -0.01 16.66 27.20
N SER A 68 0.90 16.27 26.29
CA SER A 68 0.69 16.36 24.86
C SER A 68 -0.49 15.50 24.39
N TYR A 69 -0.67 14.28 24.90
CA TYR A 69 -1.81 13.45 24.52
C TYR A 69 -3.14 14.06 24.95
N VAL A 70 -3.20 14.63 26.16
CA VAL A 70 -4.38 15.36 26.64
C VAL A 70 -4.63 16.64 25.84
N GLU A 71 -3.58 17.38 25.48
CA GLU A 71 -3.67 18.56 24.61
C GLU A 71 -4.27 18.19 23.25
N LEU A 72 -3.77 17.12 22.61
CA LEU A 72 -4.29 16.62 21.34
C LEU A 72 -5.75 16.21 21.47
N ALA A 73 -6.09 15.42 22.49
CA ALA A 73 -7.44 14.92 22.70
C ALA A 73 -8.48 16.03 22.96
N ARG A 74 -8.05 17.16 23.53
CA ARG A 74 -8.92 18.34 23.68
C ARG A 74 -9.19 19.07 22.36
N MET A 75 -8.31 18.93 21.37
CA MET A 75 -8.52 19.43 20.02
C MET A 75 -9.31 18.43 19.16
N HIS A 76 -8.95 17.15 19.22
CA HIS A 76 -9.59 16.04 18.54
C HIS A 76 -9.34 14.73 19.32
N ASN A 77 -10.38 14.14 19.92
CA ASN A 77 -10.24 13.01 20.84
C ASN A 77 -10.31 11.66 20.13
N GLY A 78 -9.15 11.17 19.69
CA GLY A 78 -9.03 9.93 18.91
C GLY A 78 -9.38 10.13 17.44
N GLY A 79 -9.08 9.14 16.60
CA GLY A 79 -9.38 9.16 15.18
C GLY A 79 -8.39 8.35 14.36
N MET A 80 -8.82 7.83 13.22
CA MET A 80 -7.90 7.36 12.19
C MET A 80 -7.12 8.54 11.58
N VAL A 81 -5.95 8.26 11.01
CA VAL A 81 -5.04 9.29 10.48
C VAL A 81 -4.74 9.09 9.01
N GLU A 82 -4.61 10.19 8.27
CA GLU A 82 -4.21 10.24 6.86
C GLU A 82 -2.67 10.33 6.70
N ARG A 83 -1.96 10.45 7.81
CA ARG A 83 -0.50 10.40 7.90
C ARG A 83 -0.09 9.25 8.83
N PRO A 84 -0.19 8.00 8.37
CA PRO A 84 -0.13 6.84 9.26
C PRO A 84 1.30 6.37 9.55
N CYS A 85 2.30 6.85 8.81
CA CYS A 85 3.65 6.29 8.88
C CYS A 85 4.57 7.09 9.80
N PHE A 86 5.41 6.41 10.57
CA PHE A 86 6.50 7.03 11.35
C PHE A 86 7.86 6.49 10.89
N PRO A 87 8.76 7.33 10.36
CA PRO A 87 10.08 6.91 9.91
C PRO A 87 10.96 6.35 11.05
N MET A 88 11.71 5.30 10.76
CA MET A 88 12.51 4.53 11.72
C MET A 88 13.88 4.16 11.13
N ASP A 89 14.94 4.30 11.93
CA ASP A 89 16.28 3.78 11.56
C ASP A 89 16.45 2.28 11.90
N THR A 90 15.44 1.67 12.52
CA THR A 90 15.47 0.28 12.97
C THR A 90 14.31 -0.49 12.36
N SER A 91 14.63 -1.52 11.58
CA SER A 91 13.65 -2.41 10.95
C SER A 91 12.74 -3.09 11.98
N THR A 92 11.45 -3.14 11.68
CA THR A 92 10.49 -4.02 12.32
C THR A 92 10.38 -5.35 11.56
N SER A 93 9.44 -6.22 11.94
CA SER A 93 9.12 -7.41 11.16
C SER A 93 8.34 -7.07 9.88
N TRP A 94 7.63 -5.93 9.87
CA TRP A 94 6.79 -5.48 8.77
C TRP A 94 7.53 -4.61 7.75
N ALA A 95 8.30 -3.61 8.18
CA ALA A 95 9.03 -2.70 7.28
C ALA A 95 10.47 -2.42 7.74
N GLU A 96 11.34 -2.08 6.79
CA GLU A 96 12.76 -1.83 7.06
C GLU A 96 13.02 -0.45 7.71
N ASP A 97 12.17 0.54 7.40
CA ASP A 97 12.45 1.95 7.63
C ASP A 97 11.28 2.76 8.21
N HIS A 98 10.17 2.11 8.58
CA HIS A 98 9.04 2.78 9.24
C HIS A 98 8.15 1.81 10.04
N ILE A 99 7.22 2.39 10.80
CA ILE A 99 6.03 1.71 11.32
C ILE A 99 4.78 2.42 10.79
N GLN A 100 3.64 1.74 10.87
CA GLN A 100 2.35 2.29 10.47
C GLN A 100 1.31 2.16 11.58
N ILE A 101 0.48 3.19 11.78
CA ILE A 101 -0.71 3.15 12.63
C ILE A 101 -1.99 3.29 11.81
N SER A 102 -3.11 2.72 12.29
CA SER A 102 -4.42 3.01 11.70
C SER A 102 -5.04 4.25 12.31
N GLY A 103 -5.02 4.35 13.64
CA GLY A 103 -5.57 5.50 14.35
C GLY A 103 -5.06 5.66 15.78
N LEU A 104 -5.26 6.85 16.32
CA LEU A 104 -4.98 7.18 17.70
C LEU A 104 -6.21 6.92 18.55
N TYR A 105 -6.01 6.31 19.72
CA TYR A 105 -7.12 5.98 20.61
C TYR A 105 -7.72 7.24 21.23
N ALA A 106 -9.03 7.23 21.45
CA ALA A 106 -9.70 8.24 22.25
C ALA A 106 -9.39 8.08 23.75
N ILE A 107 -9.18 9.20 24.45
CA ILE A 107 -9.25 9.23 25.91
C ILE A 107 -10.73 9.10 26.29
N GLY A 108 -11.14 7.87 26.61
CA GLY A 108 -12.54 7.53 26.75
C GLY A 108 -12.76 6.04 26.97
N ARG A 109 -14.00 5.60 26.73
CA ARG A 109 -14.45 4.23 27.05
C ARG A 109 -15.64 3.72 26.25
N THR A 110 -16.11 4.51 25.28
CA THR A 110 -17.33 4.22 24.51
C THR A 110 -17.03 3.80 23.08
N ALA A 111 -16.03 4.41 22.44
CA ALA A 111 -15.58 3.98 21.14
C ALA A 111 -14.80 2.66 21.25
N THR A 112 -14.83 1.85 20.19
CA THR A 112 -14.10 0.57 20.10
C THR A 112 -12.62 0.77 20.43
N TRP A 113 -12.04 1.82 19.85
CA TRP A 113 -10.63 2.22 19.98
C TRP A 113 -10.47 3.40 20.94
N SER A 114 -11.04 3.27 22.13
CA SER A 114 -10.75 4.15 23.26
C SER A 114 -9.79 3.46 24.24
N LEU A 115 -9.06 4.23 25.05
CA LEU A 115 -8.11 3.69 26.02
C LEU A 115 -8.74 2.63 26.95
N CYS A 116 -10.00 2.84 27.35
CA CYS A 116 -10.82 1.89 28.11
C CYS A 116 -12.02 1.36 27.30
N GLY A 117 -11.92 1.34 25.97
CA GLY A 117 -12.92 0.78 25.05
C GLY A 117 -12.83 -0.74 24.92
N GLU A 118 -13.59 -1.30 23.99
CA GLU A 118 -13.64 -2.75 23.73
C GLU A 118 -12.26 -3.34 23.40
N LEU A 119 -11.47 -2.64 22.57
CA LEU A 119 -10.12 -3.03 22.18
C LEU A 119 -9.04 -2.17 22.88
N GLY A 120 -9.38 -1.61 24.04
CA GLY A 120 -8.50 -0.77 24.85
C GLY A 120 -7.41 -1.53 25.61
N SER A 121 -6.70 -0.82 26.50
CA SER A 121 -5.50 -1.34 27.17
C SER A 121 -5.74 -2.62 28.00
N THR A 122 -6.91 -2.75 28.62
CA THR A 122 -7.26 -3.97 29.39
C THR A 122 -7.37 -5.19 28.48
N PHE A 123 -8.01 -5.06 27.32
CA PHE A 123 -8.15 -6.15 26.36
C PHE A 123 -6.78 -6.57 25.80
N LEU A 124 -5.95 -5.60 25.43
CA LEU A 124 -4.59 -5.85 24.95
C LEU A 124 -3.75 -6.67 25.94
N ARG A 125 -3.83 -6.34 27.23
CA ARG A 125 -3.11 -7.07 28.28
C ARG A 125 -3.73 -8.44 28.58
N ASP A 126 -5.03 -8.48 28.85
CA ASP A 126 -5.67 -9.63 29.47
C ASP A 126 -6.01 -10.72 28.44
N GLU A 127 -6.44 -10.33 27.24
CA GLU A 127 -6.83 -11.25 26.16
C GLU A 127 -5.69 -11.50 25.17
N TRP A 128 -4.91 -10.46 24.86
CA TRP A 128 -3.83 -10.55 23.86
C TRP A 128 -2.43 -10.62 24.45
N GLY A 129 -2.27 -10.59 25.78
CA GLY A 129 -1.00 -10.87 26.44
C GLY A 129 0.07 -9.79 26.26
N TYR A 130 -0.29 -8.58 25.82
CA TYR A 130 0.66 -7.47 25.70
C TYR A 130 1.28 -7.12 27.07
N PRO A 131 2.57 -6.71 27.08
CA PRO A 131 3.31 -6.56 28.32
C PRO A 131 2.80 -5.36 29.13
N ASP A 132 2.77 -5.52 30.45
CA ASP A 132 2.32 -4.51 31.41
C ASP A 132 3.40 -3.43 31.64
N ILE A 133 3.64 -2.62 30.60
CA ILE A 133 4.64 -1.54 30.58
C ILE A 133 4.02 -0.14 30.58
N GLY A 134 2.70 -0.07 30.39
CA GLY A 134 1.98 1.18 30.25
C GLY A 134 0.69 1.05 29.43
N ILE A 135 0.45 2.00 28.54
CA ILE A 135 -0.85 2.24 27.90
C ILE A 135 -0.74 2.06 26.38
N GLY A 136 -1.64 1.30 25.77
CA GLY A 136 -1.79 1.25 24.30
C GLY A 136 -2.49 2.51 23.78
N VAL A 137 -1.91 3.16 22.76
CA VAL A 137 -2.38 4.48 22.29
C VAL A 137 -2.70 4.57 20.80
N ALA A 138 -2.28 3.58 20.01
CA ALA A 138 -2.64 3.48 18.60
C ALA A 138 -2.54 2.04 18.12
N ASP A 139 -3.54 1.58 17.37
CA ASP A 139 -3.52 0.32 16.65
C ASP A 139 -2.73 0.43 15.35
N THR A 140 -2.47 -0.72 14.75
CA THR A 140 -1.74 -0.85 13.48
C THR A 140 -2.59 -1.63 12.48
N PRO A 141 -2.29 -1.56 11.17
CA PRO A 141 -2.97 -2.36 10.15
C PRO A 141 -2.80 -3.88 10.30
N SER A 142 -1.97 -4.33 11.25
CA SER A 142 -1.69 -5.74 11.54
C SER A 142 -2.86 -6.51 12.19
N ALA A 143 -4.02 -5.88 12.42
CA ALA A 143 -5.16 -6.47 13.11
C ALA A 143 -4.84 -7.00 14.53
N GLY A 144 -3.93 -6.30 15.23
CA GLY A 144 -3.63 -6.56 16.64
C GLY A 144 -2.33 -7.32 16.93
N HIS A 145 -1.61 -7.74 15.90
CA HIS A 145 -0.30 -8.39 16.05
C HIS A 145 0.82 -7.41 16.42
N GLU A 146 0.61 -6.12 16.16
CA GLU A 146 1.50 -5.03 16.54
C GLU A 146 0.73 -3.91 17.24
N GLN A 147 1.33 -3.31 18.27
CA GLN A 147 0.71 -2.25 19.05
C GLN A 147 1.68 -1.11 19.35
N ILE A 148 1.19 0.13 19.28
CA ILE A 148 1.91 1.31 19.79
C ILE A 148 1.52 1.57 21.24
N MET A 149 2.52 1.63 22.12
CA MET A 149 2.35 1.78 23.55
C MET A 149 3.21 2.92 24.13
N LEU A 150 2.72 3.54 25.20
CA LEU A 150 3.49 4.39 26.09
C LEU A 150 4.23 3.49 27.10
N ASP A 151 5.56 3.53 27.10
CA ASP A 151 6.39 2.72 28.00
C ASP A 151 6.88 3.55 29.20
N TYR A 152 6.28 3.27 30.36
CA TYR A 152 6.53 3.95 31.62
C TYR A 152 7.64 3.31 32.47
N ARG A 153 8.23 2.18 32.05
CA ARG A 153 9.19 1.42 32.88
C ARG A 153 10.38 2.25 33.39
N ALA A 154 10.81 3.23 32.60
CA ALA A 154 11.95 4.08 32.94
C ALA A 154 11.57 5.33 33.75
N CYS A 155 10.42 5.94 33.48
CA CYS A 155 10.00 7.20 34.07
C CYS A 155 9.07 7.04 35.29
N GLY A 156 8.52 5.83 35.49
CA GLY A 156 7.48 5.56 36.47
C GLY A 156 6.12 6.13 36.06
N PRO A 157 5.03 5.79 36.78
CA PRO A 157 3.66 6.03 36.33
C PRO A 157 3.25 7.50 36.21
N HIS A 158 4.06 8.43 36.73
CA HIS A 158 3.78 9.87 36.69
C HIS A 158 4.82 10.67 35.89
N GLY A 159 5.77 9.99 35.24
CA GLY A 159 6.77 10.63 34.37
C GLY A 159 6.30 10.74 32.92
N GLU A 160 7.14 11.34 32.07
CA GLU A 160 6.93 11.39 30.63
C GLU A 160 7.39 10.06 29.99
N PRO A 161 6.48 9.22 29.45
CA PRO A 161 6.82 7.95 28.85
C PRO A 161 7.37 8.14 27.43
N ARG A 162 8.17 7.17 26.99
CA ARG A 162 8.53 7.04 25.58
C ARG A 162 7.42 6.33 24.81
N VAL A 163 7.40 6.48 23.49
CA VAL A 163 6.53 5.68 22.60
C VAL A 163 7.32 4.47 22.08
N VAL A 164 6.71 3.29 22.15
CA VAL A 164 7.29 2.03 21.66
C VAL A 164 6.33 1.30 20.75
N HIS A 165 6.90 0.54 19.83
CA HIS A 165 6.25 -0.49 19.03
C HIS A 165 6.46 -1.84 19.73
N VAL A 166 5.40 -2.63 19.87
CA VAL A 166 5.45 -3.98 20.43
C VAL A 166 4.93 -4.98 19.40
N ASP A 167 5.78 -5.94 19.03
CA ASP A 167 5.50 -6.96 18.02
C ASP A 167 5.21 -8.31 18.69
N GLN A 168 3.95 -8.74 18.68
CA GLN A 168 3.51 -10.00 19.26
C GLN A 168 4.12 -11.22 18.55
N GLU A 169 4.28 -11.18 17.23
CA GLU A 169 4.81 -12.29 16.43
C GLU A 169 6.31 -12.54 16.72
N PHE A 170 7.00 -11.51 17.21
CA PHE A 170 8.41 -11.57 17.61
C PHE A 170 8.62 -11.62 19.13
N ASP A 171 7.80 -12.38 19.85
CA ASP A 171 7.90 -12.56 21.31
C ASP A 171 7.77 -11.23 22.08
N TYR A 172 6.78 -10.42 21.67
CA TYR A 172 6.52 -9.08 22.22
C TYR A 172 7.77 -8.18 22.20
N ARG A 173 8.53 -8.24 21.10
CA ARG A 173 9.73 -7.42 20.94
C ARG A 173 9.35 -5.94 21.01
N ILE A 174 10.03 -5.22 21.90
CA ILE A 174 9.81 -3.78 22.12
C ILE A 174 10.88 -2.98 21.38
N THR A 175 10.45 -2.12 20.46
CA THR A 175 11.29 -1.19 19.71
C THR A 175 10.92 0.24 20.08
N VAL A 176 11.90 1.09 20.40
CA VAL A 176 11.63 2.49 20.75
C VAL A 176 11.33 3.27 19.47
N VAL A 177 10.19 3.95 19.43
CA VAL A 177 9.72 4.75 18.28
C VAL A 177 10.07 6.22 18.48
N ALA A 178 9.66 6.80 19.60
CA ALA A 178 9.87 8.22 19.88
C ALA A 178 10.17 8.46 21.37
N PRO A 179 10.90 9.53 21.72
CA PRO A 179 11.21 9.86 23.11
C PRO A 179 9.98 10.25 23.94
N ASP A 180 8.93 10.76 23.29
CA ASP A 180 7.67 11.20 23.90
C ASP A 180 6.53 11.19 22.87
N PHE A 181 5.29 11.35 23.34
CA PHE A 181 4.09 11.32 22.49
C PHE A 181 4.01 12.49 21.50
N ALA A 182 4.49 13.68 21.89
CA ALA A 182 4.47 14.84 21.01
C ALA A 182 5.39 14.63 19.80
N THR A 183 6.59 14.10 20.04
CA THR A 183 7.58 13.75 19.01
C THR A 183 7.03 12.68 18.08
N PHE A 184 6.33 11.67 18.63
CA PHE A 184 5.66 10.64 17.82
C PHE A 184 4.64 11.27 16.85
N VAL A 185 3.66 12.01 17.36
CA VAL A 185 2.61 12.62 16.52
C VAL A 185 3.17 13.63 15.52
N ARG A 186 4.21 14.40 15.89
CA ARG A 186 4.89 15.35 14.98
C ARG A 186 5.66 14.65 13.85
N GLY A 187 6.13 13.43 14.08
CA GLY A 187 6.90 12.66 13.10
C GLY A 187 6.06 11.81 12.16
N LEU A 188 4.74 11.80 12.33
CA LEU A 188 3.82 11.10 11.44
C LEU A 188 3.75 11.77 10.07
N VAL A 189 3.97 10.98 9.03
CA VAL A 189 3.99 11.37 7.61
C VAL A 189 3.06 10.49 6.77
N GLY A 190 2.78 10.91 5.54
CA GLY A 190 1.97 10.13 4.60
C GLY A 190 2.69 8.86 4.13
N GLU A 191 1.93 7.87 3.68
CA GLU A 191 2.48 6.64 3.10
C GLU A 191 3.32 6.93 1.84
N ASP A 192 3.08 8.04 1.16
CA ASP A 192 3.78 8.46 -0.05
C ASP A 192 5.27 8.74 0.14
N GLU A 193 5.72 8.97 1.38
CA GLU A 193 7.14 9.05 1.74
C GLU A 193 7.85 7.69 1.63
N PHE A 194 7.09 6.59 1.69
CA PHE A 194 7.56 5.21 1.63
C PHE A 194 7.04 4.45 0.40
N ASP A 195 6.34 5.13 -0.51
CA ASP A 195 5.87 4.53 -1.75
C ASP A 195 7.04 4.36 -2.73
N ASP A 196 7.56 3.13 -2.81
CA ASP A 196 8.59 2.68 -3.76
C ASP A 196 8.15 2.74 -5.24
N ALA A 197 7.04 3.41 -5.57
CA ALA A 197 6.59 3.64 -6.94
C ALA A 197 7.71 4.20 -7.84
N GLY A 198 8.60 5.05 -7.30
CA GLY A 198 9.77 5.55 -8.02
C GLY A 198 10.79 4.45 -8.36
N GLU A 199 11.11 3.57 -7.41
CA GLU A 199 12.03 2.45 -7.62
C GLU A 199 11.42 1.39 -8.54
N THR A 200 10.14 1.08 -8.33
CA THR A 200 9.34 0.17 -9.19
C THR A 200 9.32 0.66 -10.63
N LEU A 201 9.07 1.96 -10.84
CA LEU A 201 9.12 2.56 -12.17
C LEU A 201 10.50 2.41 -12.82
N GLN A 202 11.59 2.67 -12.11
CA GLN A 202 12.94 2.53 -12.68
C GLN A 202 13.29 1.08 -12.98
N ALA A 203 12.91 0.14 -12.11
CA ALA A 203 13.10 -1.29 -12.32
C ALA A 203 12.34 -1.77 -13.55
N ASP A 204 11.08 -1.37 -13.71
CA ASP A 204 10.25 -1.73 -14.85
C ASP A 204 10.72 -1.06 -16.15
N LEU A 205 11.19 0.19 -16.09
CA LEU A 205 11.85 0.84 -17.22
C LEU A 205 13.10 0.08 -17.64
N ALA A 206 13.92 -0.40 -16.70
CA ALA A 206 15.09 -1.23 -17.00
C ALA A 206 14.68 -2.57 -17.62
N THR A 207 13.64 -3.22 -17.09
CA THR A 207 13.03 -4.44 -17.63
C THR A 207 12.62 -4.26 -19.09
N VAL A 208 11.85 -3.22 -19.42
CA VAL A 208 11.35 -3.02 -20.79
C VAL A 208 12.42 -2.54 -21.75
N ARG A 209 13.42 -1.77 -21.29
CA ARG A 209 14.52 -1.26 -22.13
C ARG A 209 15.60 -2.30 -22.40
N HIS A 210 15.93 -3.14 -21.42
CA HIS A 210 17.13 -3.98 -21.45
C HIS A 210 16.85 -5.47 -21.25
N GLY A 211 15.68 -5.84 -20.71
CA GLY A 211 15.31 -7.23 -20.51
C GLY A 211 15.40 -8.04 -21.80
N THR A 212 15.98 -9.23 -21.73
CA THR A 212 16.04 -10.14 -22.89
C THR A 212 14.64 -10.59 -23.27
N PHE A 213 14.34 -10.67 -24.57
CA PHE A 213 13.07 -11.24 -25.02
C PHE A 213 13.07 -12.76 -24.86
N SER A 214 11.89 -13.32 -24.57
CA SER A 214 11.70 -14.77 -24.51
C SER A 214 12.13 -15.45 -25.82
N PRO A 215 12.57 -16.72 -25.79
CA PRO A 215 12.90 -17.48 -26.99
C PRO A 215 11.79 -17.53 -28.03
N ILE A 216 10.52 -17.58 -27.59
CA ILE A 216 9.36 -17.54 -28.51
C ILE A 216 9.29 -16.17 -29.19
N LEU A 217 9.37 -15.07 -28.43
CA LEU A 217 9.27 -13.73 -28.99
C LEU A 217 10.43 -13.43 -29.95
N ARG A 218 11.65 -13.90 -29.64
CA ARG A 218 12.81 -13.80 -30.56
C ARG A 218 12.55 -14.50 -31.89
N ARG A 219 12.11 -15.76 -31.87
CA ARG A 219 11.78 -16.51 -33.10
C ARG A 219 10.65 -15.83 -33.89
N ALA A 220 9.64 -15.32 -33.20
CA ALA A 220 8.52 -14.65 -33.85
C ALA A 220 8.94 -13.33 -34.53
N LEU A 221 9.81 -12.56 -33.87
CA LEU A 221 10.42 -11.36 -34.44
C LEU A 221 11.25 -11.71 -35.68
N GLU A 222 12.11 -12.72 -35.61
CA GLU A 222 12.91 -13.17 -36.76
C GLU A 222 12.03 -13.60 -37.94
N ALA A 223 10.88 -14.21 -37.68
CA ALA A 223 9.97 -14.71 -38.71
C ALA A 223 9.09 -13.61 -39.34
N GLY A 224 8.64 -12.62 -38.55
CA GLY A 224 7.62 -11.66 -39.00
C GLY A 224 8.07 -10.20 -39.01
N LEU A 225 8.97 -9.81 -38.11
CA LEU A 225 9.37 -8.42 -37.89
C LEU A 225 10.79 -8.32 -37.30
N PRO A 226 11.86 -8.57 -38.10
CA PRO A 226 13.23 -8.69 -37.58
C PRO A 226 13.73 -7.46 -36.79
N ASP A 227 13.24 -6.27 -37.12
CA ASP A 227 13.57 -5.01 -36.43
C ASP A 227 12.50 -4.58 -35.40
N GLY A 228 11.53 -5.46 -35.12
CA GLY A 228 10.37 -5.19 -34.27
C GLY A 228 10.68 -5.05 -32.79
N GLY A 229 11.88 -5.46 -32.36
CA GLY A 229 12.28 -5.35 -30.96
C GLY A 229 12.24 -3.91 -30.45
N VAL A 230 12.71 -2.94 -31.25
CA VAL A 230 12.68 -1.52 -30.88
C VAL A 230 11.24 -1.01 -30.72
N LEU A 231 10.33 -1.48 -31.57
CA LEU A 231 8.92 -1.12 -31.53
C LEU A 231 8.20 -1.63 -30.28
N ILE A 232 8.43 -2.90 -29.92
CA ILE A 232 7.86 -3.51 -28.72
C ILE A 232 8.37 -2.80 -27.47
N ARG A 233 9.67 -2.49 -27.42
CA ARG A 233 10.26 -1.76 -26.28
C ARG A 233 9.67 -0.36 -26.15
N ALA A 234 9.51 0.37 -27.25
CA ALA A 234 8.91 1.71 -27.21
C ALA A 234 7.47 1.68 -26.69
N LEU A 235 6.66 0.70 -27.12
CA LEU A 235 5.30 0.53 -26.60
C LEU A 235 5.32 0.17 -25.10
N ALA A 236 6.18 -0.75 -24.69
CA ALA A 236 6.28 -1.15 -23.29
C ALA A 236 6.78 -0.01 -22.39
N GLU A 237 7.73 0.80 -22.86
CA GLU A 237 8.20 2.00 -22.15
C GLU A 237 7.07 3.04 -21.99
N ARG A 238 6.21 3.20 -23.00
CA ARG A 238 5.03 4.07 -22.87
C ARG A 238 4.03 3.53 -21.84
N ILE A 239 3.76 2.21 -21.85
CA ILE A 239 2.93 1.56 -20.82
C ILE A 239 3.48 1.83 -19.43
N VAL A 240 4.77 1.60 -19.21
CA VAL A 240 5.42 1.81 -17.91
C VAL A 240 5.38 3.28 -17.49
N THR A 241 5.63 4.19 -18.43
CA THR A 241 5.62 5.65 -18.15
C THR A 241 4.21 6.14 -17.79
N GLU A 242 3.18 5.63 -18.46
CA GLU A 242 1.79 6.06 -18.23
C GLU A 242 1.18 5.42 -16.97
N LYS A 243 1.59 4.20 -16.62
CA LYS A 243 1.00 3.44 -15.50
C LYS A 243 1.83 3.47 -14.22
N GLY A 244 3.14 3.74 -14.31
CA GLY A 244 4.09 3.56 -13.21
C GLY A 244 4.73 2.17 -13.14
N PHE A 245 4.21 1.17 -13.88
CA PHE A 245 4.65 -0.22 -13.81
C PHE A 245 4.35 -1.01 -15.09
N PHE A 246 4.99 -2.16 -15.28
CA PHE A 246 4.88 -3.00 -16.48
C PHE A 246 3.84 -4.12 -16.35
N ALA A 247 2.57 -3.78 -16.59
CA ALA A 247 1.48 -4.74 -16.71
C ALA A 247 0.52 -4.41 -17.86
N LEU A 248 -0.13 -5.44 -18.40
CA LEU A 248 -1.10 -5.31 -19.49
C LEU A 248 -2.53 -5.42 -18.94
N HIS A 249 -3.36 -4.41 -19.21
CA HIS A 249 -4.74 -4.28 -18.70
C HIS A 249 -5.73 -3.94 -19.84
N ALA A 250 -6.90 -3.39 -19.49
CA ALA A 250 -7.95 -2.98 -20.43
C ALA A 250 -7.80 -1.54 -20.97
N ASP A 251 -6.56 -1.13 -21.28
CA ASP A 251 -6.23 0.17 -21.88
C ASP A 251 -5.69 0.01 -23.31
N GLY A 252 -5.66 1.12 -24.06
CA GLY A 252 -5.34 1.11 -25.49
C GLY A 252 -3.94 0.56 -25.81
N ASP A 253 -2.96 0.86 -24.97
CA ASP A 253 -1.57 0.41 -25.17
C ASP A 253 -1.37 -1.05 -24.82
N SER A 254 -2.02 -1.52 -23.75
CA SER A 254 -2.06 -2.93 -23.41
C SER A 254 -2.74 -3.75 -24.50
N TRP A 255 -3.85 -3.24 -25.05
CA TRP A 255 -4.53 -3.88 -26.17
C TRP A 255 -3.68 -3.89 -27.44
N LEU A 256 -2.91 -2.84 -27.69
CA LEU A 256 -1.93 -2.81 -28.78
C LEU A 256 -0.83 -3.84 -28.55
N MET A 257 -0.34 -4.00 -27.32
CA MET A 257 0.66 -5.02 -26.99
C MET A 257 0.10 -6.43 -27.21
N TYR A 258 -1.13 -6.70 -26.78
CA TYR A 258 -1.81 -7.98 -27.05
C TYR A 258 -1.94 -8.25 -28.55
N ASP A 259 -2.33 -7.25 -29.33
CA ASP A 259 -2.43 -7.36 -30.79
C ASP A 259 -1.07 -7.74 -31.42
N VAL A 260 0.01 -7.07 -31.01
CA VAL A 260 1.37 -7.35 -31.50
C VAL A 260 1.83 -8.75 -31.12
N LEU A 261 1.62 -9.17 -29.88
CA LEU A 261 2.03 -10.49 -29.40
C LEU A 261 1.27 -11.60 -30.12
N PHE A 262 -0.04 -11.47 -30.32
CA PHE A 262 -0.82 -12.47 -31.05
C PHE A 262 -0.49 -12.49 -32.55
N TRP A 263 -0.23 -11.33 -33.15
CA TRP A 263 0.24 -11.26 -34.54
C TRP A 263 1.60 -11.94 -34.72
N LEU A 264 2.56 -11.69 -33.82
CA LEU A 264 3.86 -12.35 -33.80
C LEU A 264 3.74 -13.86 -33.56
N TYR A 265 2.91 -14.27 -32.60
CA TYR A 265 2.58 -15.68 -32.38
C TYR A 265 2.08 -16.37 -33.67
N SER A 266 1.27 -15.66 -34.46
CA SER A 266 0.70 -16.17 -35.72
C SER A 266 1.74 -16.47 -36.81
N HIS A 267 2.97 -15.94 -36.68
CA HIS A 267 4.09 -16.29 -37.57
C HIS A 267 4.73 -17.64 -37.23
N LEU A 268 4.53 -18.14 -36.02
CA LEU A 268 5.08 -19.41 -35.56
C LEU A 268 4.08 -20.55 -35.64
N THR A 269 2.81 -20.28 -35.34
CA THR A 269 1.75 -21.30 -35.31
C THR A 269 0.36 -20.67 -35.48
N THR A 270 -0.70 -21.48 -35.48
CA THR A 270 -2.11 -21.05 -35.45
C THR A 270 -2.72 -21.45 -34.12
N ALA A 271 -3.40 -20.53 -33.43
CA ALA A 271 -4.12 -20.86 -32.20
C ALA A 271 -5.49 -21.47 -32.54
N THR A 272 -5.84 -22.60 -31.94
CA THR A 272 -7.15 -23.25 -32.13
C THR A 272 -8.24 -22.69 -31.23
N SER A 273 -7.86 -22.09 -30.08
CA SER A 273 -8.73 -21.36 -29.17
C SER A 273 -7.94 -20.29 -28.41
N PHE A 274 -8.64 -19.51 -27.58
CA PHE A 274 -8.01 -18.61 -26.62
C PHE A 274 -7.08 -19.36 -25.67
N GLU A 275 -7.53 -20.48 -25.10
CA GLU A 275 -6.76 -21.29 -24.15
C GLU A 275 -5.51 -21.89 -24.80
N ASP A 276 -5.60 -22.28 -26.08
CA ASP A 276 -4.45 -22.77 -26.85
C ASP A 276 -3.40 -21.67 -27.03
N PHE A 277 -3.83 -20.45 -27.36
CA PHE A 277 -2.93 -19.28 -27.43
C PHE A 277 -2.32 -18.95 -26.06
N VAL A 278 -3.12 -18.95 -25.00
CA VAL A 278 -2.70 -18.42 -23.70
C VAL A 278 -1.83 -19.40 -22.93
N ASN A 279 -2.30 -20.63 -22.78
CA ASN A 279 -1.79 -21.55 -21.78
C ASN A 279 -0.54 -22.30 -22.26
N ARG A 280 0.41 -22.47 -21.34
CA ARG A 280 1.49 -23.45 -21.49
C ARG A 280 0.90 -24.86 -21.45
N ALA A 281 1.45 -25.78 -22.25
CA ALA A 281 1.01 -27.17 -22.20
C ALA A 281 1.41 -27.82 -20.86
N GLU A 282 0.61 -28.79 -20.42
CA GLU A 282 0.92 -29.56 -19.22
C GLU A 282 2.29 -30.24 -19.35
N GLY A 283 3.17 -30.04 -18.38
CA GLY A 283 4.53 -30.60 -18.38
C GLY A 283 5.53 -29.93 -19.32
N GLN A 284 5.14 -28.92 -20.10
CA GLN A 284 6.08 -28.16 -20.92
C GLN A 284 6.99 -27.29 -20.03
N ASP A 285 8.30 -27.51 -20.13
CA ASP A 285 9.36 -26.74 -19.48
C ASP A 285 10.28 -26.01 -20.46
N ASP A 286 10.08 -26.25 -21.76
CA ASP A 286 10.78 -25.62 -22.87
C ASP A 286 9.94 -24.57 -23.62
N TYR A 287 10.49 -24.08 -24.72
CA TYR A 287 9.88 -23.08 -25.60
C TYR A 287 9.44 -23.65 -26.96
N GLU A 288 9.38 -24.97 -27.14
CA GLU A 288 9.06 -25.56 -28.43
C GLU A 288 7.66 -25.16 -28.89
N ARG A 289 6.65 -25.32 -28.01
CA ARG A 289 5.28 -24.89 -28.25
C ARG A 289 5.10 -23.41 -27.83
N PRO A 290 4.79 -22.50 -28.77
CA PRO A 290 4.50 -21.11 -28.43
C PRO A 290 3.22 -20.99 -27.60
N CYS A 291 3.20 -20.06 -26.63
CA CYS A 291 1.99 -19.56 -25.98
C CYS A 291 2.25 -18.18 -25.38
N TYR A 292 1.20 -17.40 -25.12
CA TYR A 292 1.29 -16.06 -24.52
C TYR A 292 2.04 -16.06 -23.18
N THR A 293 1.74 -17.02 -22.29
CA THR A 293 2.40 -17.13 -20.98
C THR A 293 3.93 -17.16 -21.12
N LEU A 294 4.44 -17.98 -22.05
CA LEU A 294 5.88 -18.11 -22.28
C LEU A 294 6.46 -17.01 -23.18
N MET A 295 5.62 -16.20 -23.83
CA MET A 295 6.08 -15.05 -24.61
C MET A 295 6.49 -13.88 -23.71
N ILE A 296 5.75 -13.64 -22.62
CA ILE A 296 5.90 -12.40 -21.85
C ILE A 296 5.62 -12.50 -20.34
N THR A 297 4.94 -13.52 -19.81
CA THR A 297 4.40 -13.40 -18.44
C THR A 297 5.27 -14.00 -17.34
N THR A 298 6.29 -14.81 -17.66
CA THR A 298 7.04 -15.55 -16.63
C THR A 298 8.48 -15.84 -17.01
N SER A 299 9.38 -15.68 -16.05
CA SER A 299 10.81 -16.01 -16.16
C SER A 299 11.19 -17.34 -15.49
N PHE A 300 10.24 -18.03 -14.85
CA PHE A 300 10.46 -19.31 -14.13
C PHE A 300 10.42 -20.52 -15.07
N VAL A 301 11.38 -20.58 -15.99
CA VAL A 301 11.43 -21.54 -17.09
C VAL A 301 12.89 -21.86 -17.45
N ALA A 302 13.12 -22.92 -18.25
CA ALA A 302 14.45 -23.47 -18.49
C ALA A 302 15.50 -22.48 -19.03
N ASP A 303 15.08 -21.45 -19.78
CA ASP A 303 15.92 -20.32 -20.24
C ASP A 303 15.27 -19.00 -19.81
N PRO A 304 15.60 -18.46 -18.62
CA PRO A 304 15.00 -17.23 -18.12
C PRO A 304 15.20 -16.03 -19.05
N TYR A 305 14.21 -15.17 -19.15
CA TYR A 305 14.28 -13.93 -19.92
C TYR A 305 13.86 -12.73 -19.07
N GLY A 306 14.37 -11.55 -19.43
CA GLY A 306 14.20 -10.34 -18.62
C GLY A 306 13.00 -9.47 -18.98
N PHE A 307 12.52 -9.52 -20.22
CA PHE A 307 11.36 -8.73 -20.66
C PHE A 307 10.06 -9.46 -20.29
N CYS A 308 9.61 -9.32 -19.04
CA CYS A 308 8.41 -10.02 -18.57
C CYS A 308 7.50 -9.16 -17.67
N THR A 309 6.20 -9.44 -17.68
CA THR A 309 5.19 -8.76 -16.84
C THR A 309 5.03 -9.41 -15.46
N GLY A 310 5.73 -10.51 -15.17
CA GLY A 310 5.62 -11.25 -13.90
C GLY A 310 4.30 -12.01 -13.69
N GLY A 311 3.29 -11.78 -14.52
CA GLY A 311 2.00 -12.45 -14.49
C GLY A 311 1.01 -11.82 -15.47
N PHE A 312 -0.25 -12.25 -15.40
CA PHE A 312 -1.37 -11.62 -16.10
C PHE A 312 -2.69 -11.97 -15.42
N ALA A 313 -3.71 -11.13 -15.60
CA ALA A 313 -5.09 -11.46 -15.26
C ALA A 313 -5.83 -11.93 -16.52
N GLU A 314 -6.39 -13.14 -16.49
CA GLU A 314 -7.08 -13.73 -17.65
C GLU A 314 -8.23 -12.85 -18.14
N GLY A 315 -8.96 -12.20 -17.23
CA GLY A 315 -10.10 -11.34 -17.58
C GLY A 315 -9.75 -10.27 -18.61
N PHE A 316 -8.66 -9.52 -18.41
CA PHE A 316 -8.25 -8.47 -19.36
C PHE A 316 -7.87 -9.02 -20.73
N LEU A 317 -7.19 -10.17 -20.77
CA LEU A 317 -6.78 -10.78 -22.04
C LEU A 317 -7.98 -11.41 -22.75
N ARG A 318 -8.93 -11.98 -22.01
CA ARG A 318 -10.17 -12.54 -22.56
C ARG A 318 -11.07 -11.45 -23.15
N ASP A 319 -11.23 -10.33 -22.45
CA ASP A 319 -11.99 -9.17 -22.94
C ASP A 319 -11.39 -8.64 -24.26
N TRP A 320 -10.06 -8.57 -24.35
CA TRP A 320 -9.37 -8.21 -25.58
C TRP A 320 -9.66 -9.23 -26.69
N TRP A 321 -9.49 -10.53 -26.43
CA TRP A 321 -9.69 -11.58 -27.42
C TRP A 321 -11.10 -11.56 -28.01
N ASP A 322 -12.12 -11.55 -27.15
CA ASP A 322 -13.52 -11.58 -27.55
C ASP A 322 -13.87 -10.33 -28.38
N ALA A 323 -13.40 -9.16 -27.96
CA ALA A 323 -13.60 -7.91 -28.70
C ALA A 323 -12.94 -7.93 -30.09
N LYS A 324 -11.74 -8.52 -30.23
CA LYS A 324 -11.05 -8.62 -31.52
C LYS A 324 -11.68 -9.65 -32.45
N VAL A 325 -12.20 -10.75 -31.90
CA VAL A 325 -12.95 -11.76 -32.66
C VAL A 325 -14.28 -11.18 -33.15
N GLU A 326 -15.05 -10.52 -32.28
CA GLU A 326 -16.33 -9.90 -32.63
C GLU A 326 -16.19 -8.87 -33.76
N ARG A 327 -15.12 -8.06 -33.73
CA ARG A 327 -14.81 -7.05 -34.74
C ARG A 327 -14.20 -7.61 -36.03
N GLY A 328 -13.90 -8.91 -36.07
CA GLY A 328 -13.22 -9.56 -37.19
C GLY A 328 -11.75 -9.16 -37.35
N ASN A 329 -11.13 -8.57 -36.31
CA ASN A 329 -9.69 -8.28 -36.28
C ASN A 329 -8.88 -9.58 -36.13
N ILE A 330 -9.42 -10.52 -35.36
CA ILE A 330 -8.99 -11.91 -35.28
C ILE A 330 -10.07 -12.76 -35.95
N ALA A 331 -9.73 -13.48 -37.00
CA ALA A 331 -10.67 -14.23 -37.81
C ALA A 331 -10.29 -15.72 -37.86
N ALA A 332 -11.30 -16.57 -38.07
CA ALA A 332 -11.08 -18.00 -38.25
C ALA A 332 -10.32 -18.25 -39.57
N ALA A 333 -9.18 -18.95 -39.48
CA ALA A 333 -8.33 -19.32 -40.61
C ALA A 333 -7.62 -20.65 -40.34
N ASP A 334 -7.56 -21.54 -41.34
CA ASP A 334 -6.81 -22.81 -41.31
C ASP A 334 -7.07 -23.69 -40.06
N GLY A 335 -8.33 -23.76 -39.61
CA GLY A 335 -8.72 -24.57 -38.45
C GLY A 335 -8.42 -23.92 -37.09
N GLY A 336 -8.06 -22.65 -37.05
CA GLY A 336 -7.89 -21.86 -35.83
C GLY A 336 -8.13 -20.38 -36.07
N TYR A 337 -7.41 -19.51 -35.37
CA TYR A 337 -7.55 -18.06 -35.40
C TYR A 337 -6.26 -17.38 -35.84
N ARG A 338 -6.39 -16.35 -36.69
CA ARG A 338 -5.29 -15.50 -37.16
C ARG A 338 -5.72 -14.04 -37.21
N VAL A 339 -4.74 -13.15 -37.15
CA VAL A 339 -4.98 -11.73 -37.41
C VAL A 339 -5.39 -11.52 -38.87
N ALA A 340 -6.47 -10.76 -39.09
CA ALA A 340 -6.93 -10.43 -40.43
C ALA A 340 -5.86 -9.60 -41.20
N PRO A 341 -5.60 -9.85 -42.49
CA PRO A 341 -4.52 -9.17 -43.24
C PRO A 341 -4.62 -7.65 -43.25
N GLU A 342 -5.83 -7.10 -43.38
CA GLU A 342 -6.07 -5.67 -43.35
C GLU A 342 -5.76 -5.10 -41.96
N TYR A 343 -6.12 -5.83 -40.91
CA TYR A 343 -5.84 -5.44 -39.54
C TYR A 343 -4.34 -5.50 -39.21
N ALA A 344 -3.62 -6.52 -39.68
CA ALA A 344 -2.17 -6.60 -39.54
C ALA A 344 -1.45 -5.37 -40.12
N THR A 345 -1.91 -4.89 -41.27
CA THR A 345 -1.37 -3.68 -41.90
C THR A 345 -1.60 -2.45 -41.02
N GLN A 346 -2.80 -2.31 -40.45
CA GLN A 346 -3.13 -1.21 -39.53
C GLN A 346 -2.33 -1.31 -38.23
N LEU A 347 -2.22 -2.50 -37.65
CA LEU A 347 -1.47 -2.78 -36.43
C LEU A 347 -0.02 -2.32 -36.55
N LEU A 348 0.68 -2.73 -37.61
CA LEU A 348 2.07 -2.34 -37.82
C LEU A 348 2.24 -0.83 -38.02
N ARG A 349 1.27 -0.18 -38.66
CA ARG A 349 1.27 1.28 -38.81
C ARG A 349 1.13 1.98 -37.46
N VAL A 350 0.19 1.55 -36.62
CA VAL A 350 -0.02 2.12 -35.28
C VAL A 350 1.21 1.89 -34.40
N LEU A 351 1.75 0.67 -34.40
CA LEU A 351 2.94 0.31 -33.63
C LEU A 351 4.16 1.19 -34.00
N ARG A 352 4.41 1.42 -35.30
CA ARG A 352 5.49 2.31 -35.75
C ARG A 352 5.29 3.75 -35.32
N ALA A 353 4.06 4.25 -35.45
CA ALA A 353 3.72 5.60 -35.01
C ALA A 353 3.96 5.79 -33.51
N THR A 354 3.64 4.79 -32.67
CA THR A 354 3.94 4.82 -31.23
C THR A 354 5.42 4.97 -30.94
N ALA A 355 6.29 4.38 -31.76
CA ALA A 355 7.75 4.48 -31.59
C ALA A 355 8.36 5.73 -32.26
N GLY A 356 7.55 6.64 -32.81
CA GLY A 356 8.05 7.79 -33.58
C GLY A 356 8.75 7.40 -34.88
N MET A 357 8.48 6.21 -35.42
CA MET A 357 9.05 5.71 -36.67
C MET A 357 8.01 5.74 -37.80
N PRO A 358 8.41 6.10 -39.04
CA PRO A 358 7.49 6.23 -40.17
C PRO A 358 6.90 4.90 -40.69
#